data_AF-B8C0K7-F1
#
_entry.id   AF-B8C0K7-F1
#
_cell.length_a   1.000
_cell.length_b   1.000
_cell.length_c   1.000
_cell.angle_alpha   90.00
_cell.angle_beta   90.00
_cell.angle_gamma   90.00
#
_symmetry.space_group_name_H-M   'P 1'
#
loop_
_entity.id
_entity.type
_entity.pdbx_description
1 polymer ?
#
loop_
_entity_poly.entity_id
_entity_poly.type
_entity_poly.pdbx_seq_one_letter_code
_entity_poly.pdbx_strand_id
1 'polypeptide(L)'
;KRPGVDKFLATLAQYYEIVIFTPSPEGLAIPVLDSLDSKGFAMHRLHREATHYHNGVHCKDLSWLNRPLRKIVALDDDPDALQFQPENLIRVKPYDDPNDRDDNTLERITPLLIEI
;
A
#
# COMPACT_ATOMS: atom_id res chain seq x y z
N LYS A 1 -1.62 -14.37 -1.68
CA LYS A 1 -1.98 -13.29 -0.73
C LYS A 1 -1.08 -13.42 0.48
N ARG A 2 -0.44 -12.33 0.93
CA ARG A 2 0.35 -12.31 2.16
C ARG A 2 -0.50 -12.74 3.37
N PRO A 3 -0.01 -13.58 4.28
CA PRO A 3 -0.78 -14.00 5.46
C PRO A 3 -1.29 -12.79 6.26
N GLY A 4 -2.53 -12.90 6.78
CA GLY A 4 -3.14 -11.86 7.61
C GLY A 4 -3.73 -10.65 6.86
N VAL A 5 -3.58 -10.54 5.53
CA VAL A 5 -3.99 -9.34 4.79
C VAL A 5 -5.48 -8.99 4.91
N ASP A 6 -6.37 -9.99 4.92
CA ASP A 6 -7.81 -9.74 5.04
C ASP A 6 -8.16 -9.15 6.43
N LYS A 7 -7.49 -9.61 7.49
CA LYS A 7 -7.64 -9.07 8.85
C LYS A 7 -7.01 -7.69 8.95
N PHE A 8 -5.83 -7.51 8.37
CA PHE A 8 -5.11 -6.23 8.31
C PHE A 8 -5.98 -5.11 7.72
N LEU A 9 -6.54 -5.33 6.52
CA LEU A 9 -7.42 -4.37 5.87
C LEU A 9 -8.70 -4.10 6.69
N ALA A 10 -9.34 -5.15 7.22
CA ALA A 10 -10.54 -4.99 8.05
C ALA A 10 -10.28 -4.21 9.35
N THR A 11 -9.12 -4.39 9.96
CA THR A 11 -8.73 -3.64 11.16
C THR A 11 -8.44 -2.20 10.81
N LEU A 12 -7.59 -1.93 9.82
CA LEU A 12 -7.20 -0.56 9.49
C LEU A 12 -8.33 0.27 8.86
N ALA A 13 -9.31 -0.35 8.21
CA ALA A 13 -10.47 0.34 7.65
C ALA A 13 -11.31 1.07 8.72
N GLN A 14 -11.14 0.74 10.00
CA GLN A 14 -11.79 1.45 11.12
C GLN A 14 -11.08 2.76 11.50
N TYR A 15 -9.83 2.94 11.07
CA TYR A 15 -8.96 4.05 11.47
C TYR A 15 -8.52 4.91 10.27
N TYR A 16 -8.42 4.32 9.08
CA TYR A 16 -7.81 4.93 7.90
C TYR A 16 -8.75 4.98 6.70
N GLU A 17 -8.56 6.02 5.88
CA GLU A 17 -8.90 5.99 4.47
C GLU A 17 -7.84 5.13 3.75
N ILE A 18 -8.20 3.91 3.36
CA ILE A 18 -7.27 2.98 2.70
C ILE A 18 -7.23 3.28 1.20
N VAL A 19 -6.01 3.50 0.69
CA VAL A 19 -5.72 3.64 -0.74
C VAL A 19 -4.74 2.53 -1.15
N ILE A 20 -5.12 1.71 -2.13
CA ILE A 20 -4.19 0.76 -2.74
C ILE A 20 -3.54 1.44 -3.95
N PHE A 21 -2.23 1.68 -3.89
CA PHE A 21 -1.48 2.35 -4.96
C PHE A 21 -0.42 1.42 -5.54
N THR A 22 -0.68 0.88 -6.73
CA THR A 22 0.19 -0.09 -7.41
C THR A 22 0.90 0.52 -8.63
N PRO A 23 2.18 0.18 -8.90
CA PRO A 23 2.86 0.54 -10.14
C PRO A 23 2.44 -0.35 -11.32
N SER A 24 1.50 -1.28 -11.14
CA SER A 24 0.94 -2.10 -12.22
C SER A 24 -0.10 -1.33 -13.03
N PRO A 25 -0.18 -1.54 -14.36
CA PRO A 25 -1.25 -0.98 -15.17
C PRO A 25 -2.62 -1.49 -14.71
N GLU A 26 -3.63 -0.64 -14.81
CA GLU A 26 -4.99 -0.94 -14.34
C GLU A 26 -5.52 -2.30 -14.84
N GLY A 27 -5.41 -2.56 -16.15
CA GLY A 27 -5.92 -3.79 -16.76
C GLY A 27 -5.30 -5.08 -16.22
N LEU A 28 -4.10 -5.02 -15.62
CA LEU A 28 -3.45 -6.17 -14.99
C LEU A 28 -3.73 -6.24 -13.49
N ALA A 29 -3.94 -5.09 -12.85
CA ALA A 29 -4.11 -5.00 -11.40
C ALA A 29 -5.51 -5.39 -10.94
N ILE A 30 -6.56 -5.07 -11.72
CA ILE A 30 -7.96 -5.25 -11.30
C ILE A 30 -8.24 -6.66 -10.72
N PRO A 31 -7.95 -7.78 -11.41
CA PRO A 31 -8.28 -9.10 -10.89
C PRO A 31 -7.54 -9.42 -9.59
N VAL A 32 -6.32 -8.91 -9.44
CA VAL A 32 -5.50 -9.08 -8.24
C VAL A 32 -6.10 -8.30 -7.08
N LEU A 33 -6.51 -7.05 -7.32
CA LEU A 33 -7.11 -6.18 -6.29
C LEU A 33 -8.50 -6.67 -5.87
N ASP A 34 -9.30 -7.19 -6.81
CA ASP A 34 -10.60 -7.80 -6.50
C ASP A 34 -10.45 -9.05 -5.64
N SER A 35 -9.42 -9.86 -5.92
CA SER A 35 -9.09 -10.98 -5.06
C SER A 35 -8.62 -10.48 -3.69
N LEU A 36 -7.69 -9.52 -3.64
CA LEU A 36 -7.05 -9.01 -2.43
C LEU A 36 -8.05 -8.37 -1.46
N ASP A 37 -8.89 -7.47 -1.96
CA ASP A 37 -9.84 -6.66 -1.22
C ASP A 37 -11.29 -7.00 -1.62
N SER A 38 -11.67 -8.26 -1.43
CA SER A 38 -12.99 -8.76 -1.81
C SER A 38 -14.14 -8.17 -0.99
N LYS A 39 -13.84 -7.53 0.14
CA LYS A 39 -14.80 -6.86 1.02
C LYS A 39 -14.91 -5.35 0.77
N GLY A 40 -14.09 -4.78 -0.11
CA GLY A 40 -14.15 -3.37 -0.48
C GLY A 40 -13.73 -2.42 0.64
N PHE A 41 -12.67 -2.75 1.38
CA PHE A 41 -12.11 -1.89 2.42
C PHE A 41 -11.31 -0.71 1.84
N ALA A 42 -10.76 -0.85 0.62
CA ALA A 42 -10.04 0.24 -0.03
C ALA A 42 -11.02 1.24 -0.67
N MET A 43 -10.92 2.51 -0.27
CA MET A 43 -11.75 3.60 -0.83
C MET A 43 -11.28 4.03 -2.21
N HIS A 44 -9.97 3.92 -2.46
CA HIS A 44 -9.37 4.25 -3.75
C HIS A 44 -8.38 3.18 -4.19
N ARG A 45 -8.34 2.94 -5.50
CA ARG A 45 -7.40 2.04 -6.17
C ARG A 45 -6.69 2.86 -7.26
N LEU A 46 -5.41 3.13 -7.04
CA LEU A 46 -4.55 3.89 -7.94
C LEU A 46 -3.57 2.95 -8.63
N HIS A 47 -3.40 3.14 -9.93
CA HIS A 47 -2.61 2.28 -10.79
C HIS A 47 -1.41 3.03 -11.35
N ARG A 48 -0.64 2.39 -12.24
CA ARG A 48 0.54 2.99 -12.89
C ARG A 48 0.27 4.37 -13.47
N GLU A 49 -0.90 4.58 -14.06
CA GLU A 49 -1.31 5.82 -14.71
C GLU A 49 -1.38 7.01 -13.74
N ALA A 50 -1.54 6.75 -12.44
CA ALA A 50 -1.52 7.77 -11.39
C ALA A 50 -0.11 8.03 -10.82
N THR A 51 0.90 7.25 -11.21
CA THR A 51 2.29 7.45 -10.76
C THR A 51 2.97 8.59 -11.54
N HIS A 52 3.93 9.23 -10.90
CA HIS A 52 4.85 10.18 -11.53
C HIS A 52 6.06 9.42 -12.09
N TYR A 53 6.17 9.35 -13.41
CA TYR A 53 7.34 8.76 -14.05
C TYR A 53 8.51 9.73 -14.00
N HIS A 54 9.50 9.44 -13.17
CA HIS A 54 10.67 10.29 -12.92
C HIS A 54 11.96 9.47 -13.02
N ASN A 55 12.89 9.91 -13.87
CA ASN A 55 14.21 9.27 -14.06
C ASN A 55 14.17 7.74 -14.27
N GLY A 56 13.17 7.25 -15.01
CA GLY A 56 13.02 5.83 -15.30
C GLY A 56 12.22 5.03 -14.26
N VAL A 57 11.80 5.66 -13.16
CA VAL A 57 11.08 5.03 -12.04
C VAL A 57 9.64 5.56 -11.96
N HIS A 58 8.70 4.66 -11.68
CA HIS A 58 7.32 5.03 -11.36
C HIS A 58 7.21 5.38 -9.88
N CYS A 59 7.11 6.67 -9.58
CA CYS A 59 7.04 7.20 -8.23
C CYS A 59 5.60 7.48 -7.82
N LYS A 60 5.24 7.19 -6.59
CA LYS A 60 3.94 7.48 -5.98
C LYS A 60 4.05 8.80 -5.24
N ASP A 61 3.92 9.90 -5.97
CA ASP A 61 3.97 11.25 -5.39
C ASP A 61 2.72 11.50 -4.51
N LEU A 62 2.90 11.44 -3.20
CA LEU A 62 1.82 11.59 -2.22
C LEU A 62 1.23 13.01 -2.22
N SER A 63 1.96 14.00 -2.72
CA SER A 63 1.46 15.38 -2.81
C SER A 63 0.27 15.51 -3.76
N TRP A 64 0.10 14.56 -4.69
CA TRP A 64 -1.01 14.54 -5.65
C TRP A 64 -2.30 13.96 -5.07
N LEU A 65 -2.27 13.39 -3.87
CA LEU A 65 -3.43 12.75 -3.24
C LEU A 65 -4.43 13.74 -2.64
N ASN A 66 -4.14 15.05 -2.70
CA ASN A 66 -4.97 16.09 -2.11
C ASN A 66 -5.33 15.79 -0.63
N ARG A 67 -4.34 15.34 0.13
CA ARG A 67 -4.39 15.12 1.57
C ARG A 67 -3.17 15.79 2.20
N PRO A 68 -3.27 16.36 3.41
CA PRO A 68 -2.09 16.88 4.10
C PRO A 68 -1.06 15.77 4.33
N LEU A 69 0.19 15.93 3.86
CA LEU A 69 1.24 14.91 4.00
C LEU A 69 1.42 14.42 5.44
N ARG A 70 1.28 15.30 6.44
CA ARG A 70 1.32 14.96 7.87
C ARG A 70 0.24 13.96 8.34
N LYS A 71 -0.73 13.63 7.49
CA LYS A 71 -1.84 12.69 7.75
C LYS A 71 -1.80 11.49 6.80
N ILE A 72 -0.70 11.30 6.07
CA ILE A 72 -0.52 10.18 5.15
C ILE A 72 0.58 9.30 5.71
N VAL A 73 0.34 8.00 5.72
CA VAL A 73 1.36 6.97 5.93
C VAL A 73 1.31 6.04 4.74
N ALA A 74 2.47 5.75 4.16
CA ALA A 74 2.61 4.84 3.04
C ALA A 74 3.36 3.59 3.50
N LEU A 75 2.80 2.41 3.21
CA LEU A 75 3.48 1.14 3.37
C LEU A 75 3.94 0.64 2.01
N ASP A 76 5.25 0.49 1.85
CA ASP A 76 5.85 -0.01 0.62
C ASP A 76 7.13 -0.80 0.92
N ASP A 77 7.49 -1.73 0.04
CA ASP A 77 8.77 -2.44 0.12
C ASP A 77 9.88 -1.77 -0.70
N ASP A 78 9.50 -0.95 -1.68
CA ASP A 78 10.39 -0.20 -2.56
C ASP A 78 10.51 1.28 -2.11
N PRO A 79 11.67 1.70 -1.58
CA PRO A 79 11.90 3.09 -1.21
C PRO A 79 11.93 4.05 -2.40
N ASP A 80 12.30 3.58 -3.61
CA ASP A 80 12.38 4.45 -4.79
C ASP A 80 10.99 4.86 -5.29
N ALA A 81 9.98 4.03 -5.02
CA ALA A 81 8.59 4.36 -5.30
C ALA A 81 8.10 5.57 -4.48
N LEU A 82 8.69 5.86 -3.32
CA LEU A 82 8.29 6.91 -2.37
C LEU A 82 9.36 8.02 -2.22
N GLN A 83 10.28 8.12 -3.18
CA GLN A 83 11.44 9.01 -3.10
C GLN A 83 11.12 10.51 -2.92
N PHE A 84 9.91 10.96 -3.27
CA PHE A 84 9.49 12.35 -3.08
C PHE A 84 9.00 12.66 -1.65
N GLN A 85 8.62 11.64 -0.87
CA GLN A 85 8.15 11.77 0.51
C GLN A 85 8.66 10.60 1.38
N PRO A 86 9.98 10.43 1.53
CA PRO A 86 10.56 9.32 2.29
C PRO A 86 10.15 9.32 3.76
N GLU A 87 9.80 10.48 4.33
CA GLU A 87 9.32 10.62 5.71
C GLU A 87 7.93 10.00 5.94
N ASN A 88 7.15 9.80 4.88
CA ASN A 88 5.84 9.17 4.94
C ASN A 88 5.92 7.64 4.77
N LEU A 89 7.09 7.10 4.41
CA LEU A 89 7.27 5.68 4.13
C LEU A 89 7.57 4.90 5.40
N ILE A 90 6.71 3.92 5.70
CA ILE A 90 7.07 2.78 6.55
C ILE A 90 7.46 1.63 5.64
N ARG A 91 8.77 1.39 5.54
CA ARG A 91 9.30 0.31 4.70
C ARG A 91 8.99 -1.05 5.32
N VAL A 92 8.37 -1.93 4.54
CA VAL A 92 8.10 -3.32 4.95
C VAL A 92 9.00 -4.32 4.21
N LYS A 93 9.15 -5.52 4.77
CA LYS A 93 9.84 -6.62 4.08
C LYS A 93 9.05 -6.96 2.80
N PRO A 94 9.71 -7.08 1.62
CA PRO A 94 9.10 -7.62 0.41
C PRO A 94 8.43 -8.97 0.69
N TYR A 95 7.33 -9.24 -0.03
CA TYR A 95 6.66 -10.55 -0.01
C TYR A 95 6.83 -11.21 -1.38
N ASP A 96 7.95 -11.90 -1.54
CA ASP A 96 8.43 -12.50 -2.79
C ASP A 96 8.13 -14.00 -2.92
N ASP A 97 7.91 -14.71 -1.81
CA ASP A 97 7.43 -16.09 -1.81
C ASP A 97 5.93 -16.18 -1.45
N PRO A 98 5.03 -16.43 -2.42
CA PRO A 98 3.60 -16.61 -2.15
C PRO A 98 3.27 -17.87 -1.32
N ASN A 99 4.23 -18.76 -1.09
CA ASN A 99 4.10 -19.93 -0.24
C ASN A 99 4.58 -19.69 1.19
N ASP A 100 5.24 -18.57 1.49
CA ASP A 100 5.60 -18.20 2.86
C ASP A 100 4.32 -17.89 3.63
N ARG A 101 3.90 -18.86 4.46
CA ARG A 101 2.73 -18.76 5.35
C ARG A 101 3.08 -18.33 6.76
N ASP A 102 4.36 -18.25 7.07
CA ASP A 102 4.88 -17.85 8.37
C ASP A 102 5.18 -16.33 8.42
N ASP A 103 5.15 -15.64 7.28
CA ASP A 103 5.23 -14.18 7.25
C ASP A 103 4.15 -13.53 8.13
N ASN A 104 4.61 -12.82 9.15
CA ASN A 104 3.80 -12.11 10.13
C ASN A 104 3.98 -10.59 10.05
N THR A 105 4.50 -10.07 8.94
CA THR A 105 4.87 -8.65 8.81
C THR A 105 3.66 -7.74 9.03
N LEU A 106 2.52 -8.09 8.43
CA LEU A 106 1.27 -7.32 8.58
C LEU A 106 0.74 -7.35 10.02
N GLU A 107 0.82 -8.51 10.68
CA GLU A 107 0.43 -8.62 12.09
C GLU A 107 1.29 -7.73 12.98
N ARG A 108 2.61 -7.76 12.79
CA ARG A 108 3.57 -7.02 13.62
C ARG A 108 3.46 -5.50 13.47
N ILE A 109 3.15 -5.00 12.27
CA ILE A 109 3.04 -3.56 12.01
C ILE A 109 1.66 -2.99 12.39
N THR A 110 0.62 -3.83 12.47
CA THR A 110 -0.75 -3.36 12.76
C THR A 110 -0.87 -2.52 14.03
N PRO A 111 -0.29 -2.92 15.20
CA PRO A 111 -0.41 -2.13 16.42
C PRO A 111 0.18 -0.72 16.29
N LEU A 112 1.35 -0.60 15.65
CA LEU A 112 1.98 0.69 15.39
C LEU A 112 1.05 1.61 14.56
N LEU A 113 0.42 1.06 13.52
CA LEU A 113 -0.49 1.84 12.67
C LEU A 113 -1.75 2.27 13.42
N ILE A 114 -2.20 1.54 14.44
CA ILE A 114 -3.34 1.96 15.25
C ILE A 114 -2.97 3.11 16.20
N GLU A 115 -1.70 3.22 16.59
CA GLU A 115 -1.22 4.21 17.54
C GLU A 115 -0.84 5.56 16.93
N ILE A 116 -0.45 5.60 15.65
CA ILE A 116 -0.01 6.82 14.94
C ILE A 116 -1.15 7.52 14.22
#